data_AF-A0A803RCG4-F1
#
_entry.id   AF-A0A803RCG4-F1
#
_cell.length_a   1.000
_cell.length_b   1.000
_cell.length_c   1.000
_cell.angle_alpha   90.00
_cell.angle_beta   90.00
_cell.angle_gamma   90.00
#
_symmetry.space_group_name_H-M   'P 1'
#
loop_
_entity.id
_entity.type
_entity.pdbx_description
1 polymer ?
#
loop_
_entity_poly.entity_id
_entity_poly.type
_entity_poly.pdbx_seq_one_letter_code
_entity_poly.pdbx_strand_id
1 'polypeptide(L)'
;MATSITSVELNYLVFRYLQESGFTHSAFALGYEAGINKSPIDGNLVPPGALITFVQKGLQFLEMEANLSNVSMTSSFLCSYLCLYTYRCVCVLV
;
A
#
# COMPACT_ATOMS: atom_id res chain seq x y z
N MET A 1 -5.51 -19.52 1.62
CA MET A 1 -4.26 -19.48 2.40
C MET A 1 -4.06 -18.05 2.84
N ALA A 2 -4.19 -17.75 4.13
CA ALA A 2 -3.79 -16.45 4.65
C ALA A 2 -2.26 -16.41 4.63
N THR A 3 -1.68 -15.83 3.57
CA THR A 3 -0.26 -15.50 3.54
C THR A 3 -0.07 -14.30 4.44
N SER A 4 0.18 -14.55 5.72
CA SER A 4 0.47 -13.49 6.70
C SER A 4 1.78 -12.83 6.32
N ILE A 5 1.76 -11.51 6.10
CA ILE A 5 2.97 -10.72 5.92
C ILE A 5 3.85 -10.85 7.18
N THR A 6 5.13 -11.17 6.99
CA THR A 6 6.09 -11.24 8.08
C THR A 6 6.66 -9.87 8.39
N SER A 7 7.13 -9.66 9.62
CA SER A 7 7.74 -8.39 10.03
C SER A 7 8.96 -8.02 9.18
N VAL A 8 9.71 -9.01 8.70
CA VAL A 8 10.90 -8.81 7.85
C VAL A 8 10.51 -8.24 6.49
N GLU A 9 9.45 -8.77 5.87
CA GLU A 9 8.92 -8.29 4.59
C GLU A 9 8.36 -6.87 4.71
N LEU A 10 7.60 -6.61 5.78
CA LEU A 10 7.04 -5.28 6.03
C LEU A 10 8.15 -4.25 6.25
N ASN A 11 9.16 -4.57 7.07
CA ASN A 11 10.30 -3.69 7.31
C ASN A 11 11.06 -3.36 6.02
N TYR A 12 11.21 -4.33 5.12
CA TYR A 12 11.82 -4.11 3.82
C TYR A 12 11.01 -3.16 2.93
N LEU A 13 9.68 -3.33 2.89
CA LEU A 13 8.80 -2.44 2.13
C LEU A 13 8.84 -1.00 2.66
N VAL A 14 8.89 -0.82 3.98
CA VAL A 14 9.03 0.51 4.61
C VAL A 14 10.39 1.13 4.29
N PHE A 15 11.48 0.34 4.39
CA PHE A 15 12.83 0.81 4.03
C PHE A 15 12.89 1.30 2.57
N ARG A 16 12.31 0.54 1.64
CA ARG A 16 12.23 0.93 0.22
C ARG A 16 11.41 2.19 0.01
N TYR A 17 10.26 2.32 0.67
CA TYR A 17 9.45 3.53 0.62
C TYR A 17 10.20 4.77 1.11
N LEU A 18 10.94 4.66 2.22
CA LEU A 18 11.74 5.76 2.75
C LEU A 18 12.84 6.19 1.77
N GLN A 19 13.49 5.22 1.13
CA GLN A 19 14.48 5.48 0.08
C GLN A 19 13.88 6.18 -1.13
N GLU A 20 12.76 5.67 -1.64
CA GLU A 20 12.05 6.21 -2.81
C GLU A 20 11.46 7.60 -2.56
N SER A 21 11.11 7.90 -1.29
CA SER A 21 10.60 9.22 -0.88
C SER A 21 11.71 10.24 -0.56
N GLY A 22 12.97 9.82 -0.52
CA GLY A 22 14.11 10.70 -0.21
C GLY A 22 14.43 10.88 1.28
N PHE A 23 13.85 10.07 2.17
CA PHE A 23 14.15 10.08 3.62
C PHE A 23 15.42 9.26 3.93
N THR A 24 16.56 9.73 3.44
CA THR A 24 17.85 9.01 3.49
C THR A 24 18.30 8.68 4.92
N HIS A 25 18.19 9.62 5.86
CA HIS A 25 18.58 9.40 7.27
C HIS A 25 17.68 8.38 7.97
N SER A 26 16.36 8.45 7.75
CA SER A 26 15.41 7.49 8.30
C SER A 26 15.57 6.10 7.70
N ALA A 27 15.81 6.01 6.39
CA ALA A 27 16.11 4.76 5.71
C ALA A 27 17.40 4.13 6.26
N PHE A 28 18.43 4.92 6.53
CA PHE A 28 19.68 4.44 7.13
C PHE A 28 19.47 3.88 8.54
N ALA A 29 18.81 4.62 9.42
CA ALA A 29 18.53 4.18 10.79
C ALA A 29 17.71 2.89 10.81
N LEU A 30 16.61 2.85 10.05
CA LEU A 30 15.75 1.66 9.95
C LEU A 30 16.48 0.47 9.32
N GLY A 31 17.26 0.69 8.26
CA GLY A 31 18.02 -0.37 7.61
C GLY A 31 19.04 -1.03 8.54
N TYR A 32 19.62 -0.27 9.47
CA TYR A 32 20.53 -0.75 10.49
C TYR A 32 19.80 -1.47 11.62
N GLU A 33 18.76 -0.85 12.19
CA GLU A 33 17.97 -1.41 13.31
C GLU A 33 17.21 -2.68 12.91
N ALA A 34 16.59 -2.69 11.73
CA ALA A 34 15.84 -3.83 11.21
C ALA A 34 16.75 -4.91 10.59
N GLY A 35 18.06 -4.66 10.49
CA GLY A 35 19.02 -5.63 9.94
C GLY A 35 18.70 -6.06 8.51
N ILE A 36 18.24 -5.14 7.67
CA ILE A 36 17.78 -5.42 6.29
C ILE A 36 18.89 -6.09 5.45
N ASN A 37 20.16 -5.77 5.70
CA ASN A 37 21.30 -6.39 5.01
C ASN A 37 21.49 -7.89 5.31
N LYS A 38 20.86 -8.39 6.39
CA LYS A 38 20.91 -9.80 6.81
C LYS A 38 19.62 -10.55 6.47
N SER A 39 18.60 -9.87 5.95
CA SER A 39 17.35 -10.51 5.59
C SER A 39 17.48 -11.24 4.25
N PRO A 40 16.78 -12.38 4.06
CA PRO A 40 16.82 -13.16 2.83
C PRO A 40 15.99 -12.52 1.69
N ILE A 41 15.71 -11.22 1.74
CA ILE A 41 14.81 -10.55 0.81
C ILE A 41 15.60 -10.05 -0.39
N ASP A 42 15.30 -10.60 -1.57
CA ASP A 42 15.85 -10.13 -2.83
C ASP A 42 15.25 -8.77 -3.21
N GLY A 43 16.07 -7.72 -3.16
CA GLY A 43 15.64 -6.36 -3.49
C GLY A 43 15.22 -6.15 -4.94
N ASN A 44 15.64 -7.05 -5.84
CA ASN A 44 15.23 -7.05 -7.25
C ASN A 44 13.79 -7.56 -7.46
N LEU A 45 13.23 -8.30 -6.49
CA LEU A 45 11.85 -8.78 -6.56
C LEU A 45 10.83 -7.71 -6.17
N VAL A 46 11.27 -6.65 -5.49
CA VAL A 46 10.37 -5.60 -5.00
C VAL A 46 10.34 -4.43 -5.99
N PRO A 47 9.23 -4.21 -6.71
CA PRO A 47 9.10 -3.11 -7.65
C PRO A 47 9.08 -1.76 -6.92
N PRO A 48 9.42 -0.66 -7.60
CA PRO A 48 9.27 0.68 -7.03
C PRO A 48 7.81 0.97 -6.67
N GLY A 49 7.57 1.63 -5.54
CA GLY A 49 6.22 1.93 -5.07
C GLY A 49 5.42 0.72 -4.57
N ALA A 50 6.08 -0.40 -4.26
CA ALA A 50 5.42 -1.62 -3.80
C ALA A 50 4.56 -1.39 -2.54
N LEU A 51 5.08 -0.66 -1.55
CA LEU A 51 4.33 -0.38 -0.31
C LEU A 51 3.07 0.44 -0.59
N ILE A 52 3.18 1.48 -1.41
CA ILE A 52 2.07 2.37 -1.76
C ILE A 52 0.99 1.56 -2.49
N THR A 53 1.39 0.75 -3.47
CA THR A 53 0.49 -0.11 -4.24
C THR A 53 -0.20 -1.13 -3.34
N PHE A 54 0.51 -1.70 -2.37
CA PHE A 54 -0.04 -2.65 -1.41
C PHE A 54 -1.12 -2.01 -0.54
N VAL A 55 -0.86 -0.81 -0.01
CA VAL A 55 -1.84 -0.05 0.79
C VAL A 55 -3.05 0.34 -0.06
N GLN A 56 -2.84 0.83 -1.29
CA GLN A 56 -3.93 1.17 -2.21
C GLN A 56 -4.84 -0.03 -2.52
N LYS A 57 -4.26 -1.19 -2.81
CA LYS A 57 -5.02 -2.44 -3.03
C LYS A 57 -5.72 -2.92 -1.76
N GLY A 58 -5.09 -2.76 -0.59
CA GLY A 58 -5.70 -3.09 0.70
C GLY A 58 -6.94 -2.25 0.99
N LEU A 59 -6.90 -0.94 0.70
CA LEU A 59 -8.07 -0.05 0.83
C LEU A 59 -9.20 -0.46 -0.13
N GLN A 60 -8.87 -0.73 -1.40
CA GLN A 60 -9.85 -1.21 -2.39
C GLN A 60 -10.48 -2.56 -1.99
N PHE A 61 -9.71 -3.44 -1.36
CA PHE A 61 -10.23 -4.71 -0.85
C PHE A 61 -11.25 -4.48 0.27
N LEU A 62 -10.96 -3.60 1.22
CA LEU A 62 -11.90 -3.24 2.29
C LEU A 62 -13.19 -2.60 1.75
N GLU A 63 -13.08 -1.72 0.75
CA GLU A 63 -14.25 -1.14 0.06
C GLU A 63 -15.08 -2.22 -0.65
N MET A 64 -14.44 -3.23 -1.25
CA MET A 64 -15.12 -4.36 -1.88
C MET A 64 -15.83 -5.25 -0.87
N GLU A 65 -15.21 -5.57 0.27
CA GLU A 65 -15.85 -6.35 1.34
C GLU A 65 -17.07 -5.62 1.93
N ALA A 66 -16.98 -4.28 2.07
CA ALA A 66 -18.13 -3.46 2.47
C ALA A 66 -19.26 -3.50 1.42
N ASN A 67 -18.92 -3.49 0.13
CA ASN A 67 -19.89 -3.59 -0.97
C ASN A 67 -20.53 -4.98 -1.15
N LEU A 68 -19.84 -6.06 -0.74
CA LEU A 68 -20.43 -7.40 -0.74
C LEU A 68 -21.33 -7.63 0.48
N SER A 69 -21.01 -6.98 1.62
CA SER A 69 -21.80 -7.07 2.85
C SER A 69 -23.00 -6.12 2.89
N ASN A 70 -23.00 -5.03 2.12
CA ASN A 70 -24.05 -4.01 2.10
C ASN A 70 -25.23 -4.28 1.14
N VAL A 71 -25.30 -5.42 0.44
CA VAL A 71 -26.46 -5.82 -0.38
C VAL A 71 -27.76 -5.89 0.44
N SER A 72 -27.70 -5.80 1.78
CA SER A 72 -28.86 -5.77 2.66
C SER A 72 -29.33 -4.38 3.12
N MET A 73 -28.57 -3.28 3.03
CA MET A 73 -29.05 -1.96 3.49
C MET A 73 -28.45 -0.76 2.72
N THR A 74 -29.27 -0.24 1.80
CA THR A 74 -29.42 1.20 1.45
C THR A 74 -28.17 2.04 1.14
N SER A 75 -28.00 2.32 -0.16
CA SER A 75 -27.73 3.64 -0.77
C SER A 75 -27.45 4.82 0.17
N SER A 76 -26.22 4.94 0.65
CA SER A 76 -25.56 6.19 1.09
C SER A 76 -24.18 5.73 1.57
N PHE A 77 -23.09 5.94 0.84
CA PHE A 77 -22.24 7.10 1.00
C PHE A 77 -21.13 7.05 -0.07
N LEU A 78 -21.11 8.09 -0.93
CA LEU A 78 -19.89 8.82 -1.36
C LEU A 78 -18.91 8.07 -2.29
N CYS A 79 -18.99 8.17 -3.62
CA CYS A 79 -18.84 9.38 -4.44
C CYS A 79 -17.65 10.33 -4.09
N SER A 80 -16.88 10.15 -3.00
CA SER A 80 -15.81 11.10 -2.63
C SER A 80 -14.37 10.63 -2.83
N TYR A 81 -14.07 9.33 -2.88
CA TYR A 81 -12.67 8.86 -2.84
C TYR A 81 -12.04 8.50 -4.18
N LEU A 82 -12.80 8.50 -5.28
CA LEU A 82 -12.27 8.27 -6.63
C LEU A 82 -11.37 9.42 -7.15
N CYS A 83 -11.09 10.44 -6.33
CA CYS A 83 -10.45 11.69 -6.76
C CYS A 83 -8.97 11.84 -6.37
N LEU A 84 -8.29 10.87 -5.76
CA LEU A 84 -6.90 11.03 -5.35
C LEU A 84 -5.98 9.91 -5.86
N TYR A 85 -5.21 10.27 -6.90
CA TYR A 85 -3.98 9.66 -7.43
C TYR A 85 -4.17 8.46 -8.37
N THR A 86 -4.32 8.67 -9.70
CA THR A 86 -3.19 9.11 -10.55
C THR A 86 -3.69 9.78 -11.86
N TYR A 87 -3.66 11.11 -11.86
CA TYR A 87 -3.44 12.07 -12.98
C TYR A 87 -4.49 12.43 -14.05
N ARG A 88 -5.76 12.03 -14.00
CA ARG A 88 -6.85 12.80 -14.68
C ARG A 88 -8.26 12.31 -14.28
N CYS A 89 -9.00 13.12 -13.52
CA CYS A 89 -10.44 12.91 -13.32
C CYS A 89 -11.20 13.72 -14.37
N VAL A 90 -11.86 13.05 -15.32
CA VAL A 90 -12.89 13.66 -16.16
C VAL A 90 -14.23 13.11 -15.66
N CYS A 91 -15.05 13.99 -15.08
CA CYS A 91 -16.47 13.72 -14.86
C CYS A 91 -17.15 13.55 -16.22
N VAL A 92 -17.72 12.38 -16.51
CA VAL A 92 -18.82 12.29 -17.48
C VAL A 92 -20.06 11.92 -16.70
N LEU A 93 -20.93 12.92 -16.56
CA LEU A 93 -22.28 12.83 -16.07
C LEU A 93 -23.14 12.21 -17.18
N VAL A 94 -23.65 11.00 -17.00
CA VAL A 94 -24.95 10.59 -17.56
C VAL A 94 -25.65 9.73 -16.52
#